data_AF-A0A383AK63-F1
#
_entry.id   AF-A0A383AK63-F1
#
_cell.length_a   1.000
_cell.length_b   1.000
_cell.length_c   1.000
_cell.angle_alpha   90.00
_cell.angle_beta   90.00
_cell.angle_gamma   90.00
#
_symmetry.space_group_name_H-M   'P 1'
#
loop_
_entity.id
_entity.type
_entity.pdbx_description
1 polymer ?
#
loop_
_entity_poly.entity_id
_entity_poly.type
_entity_poly.pdbx_seq_one_letter_code
_entity_poly.pdbx_strand_id
1 'polypeptide(L)'
;MNKSYLKPMNKTFFTLLLALSPLLALSAADQQLELAVPFTGNMILQRESKVPVWGFDLPGNKITVKFAGQTKATEADENGDWMVKLNPLQASREERVLEVNNDKGESIGLKGVLVGEVWLCSGQSNMVWTAGKSMCSELAKQLASSKEDV
;
A
#
# COMPACT_ATOMS: atom_id res chain seq x y z
N MET A 1 2.00 -27.59 90.44
CA MET A 1 1.13 -26.73 89.60
C MET A 1 1.94 -26.30 88.38
N ASN A 2 1.55 -26.82 87.21
CA ASN A 2 2.22 -26.69 85.91
C ASN A 2 2.11 -25.28 85.33
N LYS A 3 3.18 -24.81 84.66
CA LYS A 3 3.04 -23.89 83.52
C LYS A 3 3.80 -24.48 82.33
N SER A 4 3.03 -25.11 81.43
CA SER A 4 3.45 -25.46 80.08
C SER A 4 3.73 -24.20 79.27
N TYR A 5 4.92 -24.10 78.71
CA TYR A 5 5.21 -23.15 77.63
C TYR A 5 4.97 -23.84 76.29
N LEU A 6 3.98 -23.33 75.56
CA LEU A 6 3.59 -23.78 74.22
C LEU A 6 4.70 -23.47 73.21
N LYS A 7 5.08 -24.50 72.45
CA LYS A 7 5.97 -24.44 71.28
C LYS A 7 5.19 -23.87 70.09
N PRO A 8 5.68 -22.85 69.36
CA PRO A 8 4.96 -22.33 68.21
C PRO A 8 5.05 -23.30 67.01
N MET A 9 3.95 -23.35 66.28
CA MET A 9 3.67 -24.19 65.13
C MET A 9 4.69 -24.02 63.99
N ASN A 10 5.21 -25.13 63.47
CA ASN A 10 5.90 -25.18 62.18
C ASN A 10 4.90 -24.87 61.07
N LYS A 11 5.12 -23.78 60.32
CA LYS A 11 4.32 -23.40 59.16
C LYS A 11 4.57 -24.40 58.04
N THR A 12 3.50 -25.09 57.70
CA THR A 12 3.38 -26.05 56.60
C THR A 12 3.88 -25.48 55.28
N PHE A 13 4.63 -26.34 54.57
CA PHE A 13 4.81 -26.34 53.12
C PHE A 13 3.53 -25.88 52.40
N PHE A 14 3.62 -24.81 51.62
CA PHE A 14 2.69 -24.58 50.52
C PHE A 14 3.46 -23.96 49.35
N THR A 15 3.87 -24.83 48.44
CA THR A 15 4.33 -24.54 47.09
C THR A 15 3.40 -23.50 46.45
N LEU A 16 3.92 -22.34 46.07
CA LEU A 16 3.29 -21.49 45.06
C LEU A 16 4.27 -21.39 43.89
N LEU A 17 3.86 -21.99 42.78
CA LEU A 17 4.57 -21.99 41.51
C LEU A 17 5.05 -20.58 41.15
N LEU A 18 6.34 -20.46 40.85
CA LEU A 18 6.90 -19.34 40.12
C LEU A 18 6.21 -19.32 38.75
N ALA A 19 5.28 -18.39 38.55
CA ALA A 19 4.57 -18.22 37.28
C ALA A 19 5.58 -17.86 36.20
N LEU A 20 5.92 -18.83 35.36
CA LEU A 20 6.68 -18.66 34.14
C LEU A 20 5.76 -17.90 33.16
N SER A 21 5.81 -16.57 33.18
CA SER A 21 5.13 -15.75 32.19
C SER A 21 5.72 -16.05 30.81
N PRO A 22 4.94 -16.54 29.83
CA PRO A 22 5.44 -16.60 28.46
C PRO A 22 5.56 -15.16 27.98
N LEU A 23 6.79 -14.74 27.70
CA LEU A 23 7.08 -13.50 26.98
C LEU A 23 6.44 -13.68 25.60
N LEU A 24 5.23 -13.15 25.43
CA LEU A 24 4.58 -13.05 24.13
C LEU A 24 5.45 -12.11 23.28
N ALA A 25 6.35 -12.70 22.49
CA ALA A 25 7.04 -11.98 21.44
C ALA A 25 5.96 -11.50 20.46
N LEU A 26 5.59 -10.22 20.58
CA LEU A 26 4.79 -9.54 19.59
C LEU A 26 5.64 -9.53 18.33
N SER A 27 5.39 -10.45 17.40
CA SER A 27 5.94 -10.35 16.06
C SER A 27 5.42 -9.04 15.51
N ALA A 28 6.29 -8.04 15.34
CA ALA A 28 5.98 -6.93 14.46
C ALA A 28 5.65 -7.58 13.10
N ALA A 29 4.46 -7.30 12.57
CA ALA A 29 4.18 -7.65 11.19
C ALA A 29 5.23 -6.90 10.36
N ASP A 30 5.98 -7.63 9.54
CA ASP A 30 6.89 -7.02 8.56
C ASP A 30 6.00 -6.31 7.54
N GLN A 31 5.77 -5.01 7.74
CA GLN A 31 4.99 -4.20 6.82
C GLN A 31 5.90 -3.85 5.66
N GLN A 32 5.84 -4.68 4.62
CA GLN A 32 6.71 -4.56 3.45
C GLN A 32 6.28 -3.40 2.56
N LEU A 33 7.18 -2.90 1.71
CA LEU A 33 6.82 -1.93 0.67
C LEU A 33 5.67 -2.44 -0.19
N GLU A 34 4.55 -1.73 -0.18
CA GLU A 34 3.34 -2.05 -0.92
C GLU A 34 2.75 -0.82 -1.60
N LEU A 35 2.10 -1.02 -2.74
CA LEU A 35 1.32 0.00 -3.42
C LEU A 35 -0.17 -0.19 -3.12
N ALA A 36 -0.92 0.91 -3.06
CA ALA A 36 -2.36 0.81 -2.88
C ALA A 36 -3.06 0.10 -4.05
N VAL A 37 -4.22 -0.50 -3.77
CA VAL A 37 -5.00 -1.36 -4.67
C VAL A 37 -5.20 -0.83 -6.11
N PRO A 38 -5.40 0.48 -6.37
CA PRO A 38 -5.59 0.96 -7.75
C PRO A 38 -4.37 0.77 -8.66
N PHE A 39 -3.17 0.63 -8.09
CA PHE A 39 -1.93 0.55 -8.85
C PHE A 39 -1.65 -0.88 -9.29
N THR A 40 -1.71 -1.10 -10.60
CA THR A 40 -1.46 -2.40 -11.22
C THR A 40 -0.70 -2.22 -12.53
N GLY A 41 -0.19 -3.31 -13.11
CA GLY A 41 0.35 -3.26 -14.47
C GLY A 41 -0.75 -2.96 -15.50
N ASN A 42 -0.37 -2.36 -16.63
CA ASN A 42 -1.28 -1.97 -17.71
C ASN A 42 -2.35 -0.94 -17.30
N MET A 43 -2.05 -0.08 -16.32
CA MET A 43 -2.93 1.00 -15.89
C MET A 43 -2.73 2.29 -16.68
N ILE A 44 -3.65 3.24 -16.52
CA ILE A 44 -3.58 4.59 -17.09
C ILE A 44 -3.55 5.60 -15.95
N LEU A 45 -2.56 6.51 -15.96
CA LEU A 45 -2.51 7.66 -15.06
C LEU A 45 -3.17 8.88 -15.72
N GLN A 46 -3.93 9.64 -14.93
CA GLN A 46 -4.63 10.84 -15.40
C GLN A 46 -3.64 11.93 -15.85
N ARG A 47 -3.84 12.45 -17.06
CA ARG A 47 -3.07 13.59 -17.61
C ARG A 47 -3.50 14.93 -17.00
N GLU A 48 -2.67 15.95 -17.19
CA GLU A 48 -2.98 17.36 -16.87
C GLU A 48 -3.41 17.65 -15.42
N SER A 49 -3.15 16.71 -14.51
CA SER A 49 -3.46 16.83 -13.10
C SER A 49 -2.32 16.28 -12.25
N LYS A 50 -2.21 16.73 -11.00
CA LYS A 50 -1.26 16.12 -10.07
C LYS A 50 -1.72 14.71 -9.77
N VAL A 51 -0.87 13.72 -10.05
CA VAL A 51 -1.20 12.31 -9.85
C VAL A 51 -0.67 11.85 -8.49
N PRO A 52 -1.56 11.53 -7.52
CA PRO A 52 -1.12 10.92 -6.29
C PRO A 52 -0.67 9.48 -6.57
N VAL A 53 0.49 9.11 -6.03
CA VAL A 53 0.97 7.72 -5.94
C VAL A 53 1.21 7.43 -4.47
N TRP A 54 0.59 6.39 -3.95
CA TRP A 54 0.57 6.10 -2.52
C TRP A 54 0.56 4.59 -2.25
N GLY A 55 0.89 4.25 -1.01
CA GLY A 55 1.00 2.88 -0.56
C GLY A 55 1.40 2.83 0.90
N PHE A 56 2.00 1.70 1.27
CA PHE A 56 2.40 1.39 2.64
C PHE A 56 3.88 0.95 2.66
N ASP A 57 4.58 1.21 3.76
CA ASP A 57 5.89 0.66 4.10
C ASP A 57 6.11 0.81 5.62
N LEU A 58 7.22 0.32 6.17
CA LEU A 58 7.58 0.58 7.57
C LEU A 58 7.71 2.09 7.85
N PRO A 59 7.19 2.59 8.99
CA PRO A 59 7.33 3.98 9.40
C PRO A 59 8.77 4.49 9.34
N GLY A 60 8.95 5.70 8.80
CA GLY A 60 10.25 6.34 8.66
C GLY A 60 11.08 5.88 7.45
N ASN A 61 10.63 4.88 6.68
CA ASN A 61 11.31 4.49 5.44
C ASN A 61 11.15 5.57 4.37
N LYS A 62 12.24 5.85 3.65
CA LYS A 62 12.23 6.78 2.52
C LYS A 62 11.80 6.08 1.25
N ILE A 63 10.73 6.58 0.65
CA ILE A 63 10.16 6.06 -0.60
C ILE A 63 10.52 6.97 -1.75
N THR A 64 10.99 6.39 -2.85
CA THR A 64 11.28 7.10 -4.10
C THR A 64 10.43 6.55 -5.24
N VAL A 65 9.65 7.43 -5.87
CA VAL A 65 8.82 7.12 -7.03
C VAL A 65 9.41 7.76 -8.28
N LYS A 66 9.57 6.97 -9.34
CA LYS A 66 10.05 7.43 -10.64
C LYS A 66 9.04 7.11 -11.73
N PHE A 67 8.70 8.12 -12.53
CA PHE A 67 7.80 7.94 -13.67
C PHE A 67 7.92 9.11 -14.64
N ALA A 68 7.95 8.82 -15.95
CA ALA A 68 7.94 9.84 -17.02
C ALA A 68 8.99 10.96 -16.82
N GLY A 69 10.22 10.60 -16.46
CA GLY A 69 11.32 11.53 -16.19
C GLY A 69 11.24 12.27 -14.85
N GLN A 70 10.17 12.09 -14.07
CA GLN A 70 10.06 12.63 -12.73
C GLN A 70 10.66 11.67 -11.71
N THR A 71 11.28 12.22 -10.67
CA THR A 71 11.64 11.52 -9.43
C THR A 71 11.07 12.31 -8.27
N LYS A 72 10.27 11.66 -7.41
CA LYS A 72 9.70 12.23 -6.20
C LYS A 72 10.04 11.33 -5.02
N ALA A 73 10.28 11.92 -3.86
CA ALA A 73 10.54 11.17 -2.64
C ALA A 73 9.63 11.64 -1.52
N THR A 74 9.31 10.73 -0.60
CA THR A 74 8.59 10.98 0.64
C THR A 74 9.10 10.02 1.71
N GLU A 75 8.63 10.19 2.94
CA GLU A 75 8.80 9.24 4.03
C GLU A 75 7.44 8.61 4.36
N ALA A 76 7.44 7.34 4.76
CA ALA A 76 6.27 6.69 5.36
C ALA A 76 6.01 7.26 6.76
N ASP A 77 4.76 7.61 7.03
CA ASP A 77 4.37 8.20 8.30
C ASP A 77 4.33 7.19 9.45
N GLU A 78 3.89 7.62 10.63
CA GLU A 78 3.83 6.76 11.83
C GLU A 78 2.91 5.54 11.67
N ASN A 79 1.96 5.57 10.72
CA ASN A 79 1.08 4.45 10.39
C ASN A 79 1.60 3.60 9.23
N GLY A 80 2.74 3.99 8.64
CA GLY A 80 3.31 3.36 7.45
C GLY A 80 2.72 3.88 6.14
N ASP A 81 1.82 4.86 6.18
CA ASP A 81 1.22 5.44 4.99
C ASP A 81 2.20 6.40 4.30
N TRP A 82 2.28 6.35 2.97
CA TRP A 82 3.08 7.30 2.20
C TRP A 82 2.36 7.76 0.95
N MET A 83 2.62 9.00 0.52
CA MET A 83 2.11 9.53 -0.74
C MET A 83 3.08 10.53 -1.36
N VAL A 84 3.30 10.41 -2.66
CA VAL A 84 3.88 11.47 -3.48
C VAL A 84 2.84 12.00 -4.46
N LYS A 85 3.03 13.23 -4.94
CA LYS A 85 2.26 13.78 -6.05
C LYS A 85 3.20 14.05 -7.22
N LEU A 86 3.02 13.29 -8.30
CA LEU A 86 3.67 13.59 -9.56
C LEU A 86 3.12 14.92 -10.09
N ASN A 87 3.97 15.71 -10.74
CA ASN A 87 3.53 16.88 -11.48
C ASN A 87 2.64 16.44 -12.65
N PRO A 88 1.78 17.33 -13.18
CA PRO A 88 0.96 17.05 -14.35
C PRO A 88 1.74 16.34 -15.46
N LEU A 89 1.17 15.23 -15.92
CA LEU A 89 1.76 14.39 -16.95
C LEU A 89 1.15 14.75 -18.32
N GLN A 90 1.98 14.75 -19.35
CA GLN A 90 1.52 14.85 -20.73
C GLN A 90 1.01 13.48 -21.19
N ALA A 91 -0.13 13.49 -21.89
CA ALA A 91 -0.67 12.28 -22.50
C ALA A 91 0.34 11.59 -23.40
N SER A 92 0.33 10.26 -23.37
CA SER A 92 1.25 9.45 -24.16
C SER A 92 0.69 8.06 -24.39
N ARG A 93 0.86 7.58 -25.63
CA ARG A 93 0.62 6.19 -26.03
C ARG A 93 1.83 5.28 -25.80
N GLU A 94 2.96 5.87 -25.43
CA GLU A 94 4.16 5.13 -25.06
C GLU A 94 4.00 4.55 -23.67
N GLU A 95 4.06 3.22 -23.58
CA GLU A 95 4.08 2.52 -22.30
C GLU A 95 5.36 2.81 -21.52
N ARG A 96 5.22 3.04 -20.22
CA ARG A 96 6.34 3.32 -19.32
C ARG A 96 6.27 2.42 -18.09
N VAL A 97 7.36 2.42 -17.33
CA VAL A 97 7.44 1.73 -16.04
C VAL A 97 7.31 2.75 -14.91
N LEU A 98 6.39 2.50 -13.98
CA LEU A 98 6.33 3.19 -12.69
C LEU A 98 7.19 2.40 -11.71
N GLU A 99 8.26 3.03 -11.22
CA GLU A 99 9.17 2.42 -10.26
C GLU A 99 8.97 3.05 -8.88
N VAL A 100 8.82 2.22 -7.86
CA VAL A 100 8.74 2.62 -6.45
C VAL A 100 9.81 1.84 -5.70
N ASN A 101 10.68 2.55 -5.00
CA ASN A 101 11.79 1.97 -4.25
C ASN A 101 11.77 2.49 -2.82
N ASN A 102 12.13 1.66 -1.85
CA ASN A 102 12.45 2.12 -0.50
C ASN A 102 13.96 2.14 -0.26
N ASP A 103 14.39 2.77 0.84
CA ASP A 103 15.79 2.83 1.25
C ASP A 103 16.33 1.53 1.89
N LYS A 104 15.48 0.50 2.00
CA LYS A 104 15.83 -0.86 2.44
C LYS A 104 16.20 -1.79 1.28
N GLY A 105 16.09 -1.30 0.04
CA GLY A 105 16.47 -2.04 -1.16
C GLY A 105 15.33 -2.79 -1.84
N GLU A 106 14.09 -2.57 -1.40
CA GLU A 106 12.90 -3.14 -2.03
C GLU A 106 12.45 -2.26 -3.20
N SER A 107 11.91 -2.91 -4.23
CA SER A 107 11.50 -2.24 -5.46
C SER A 107 10.27 -2.89 -6.07
N ILE A 108 9.30 -2.05 -6.44
CA ILE A 108 8.11 -2.42 -7.22
C ILE A 108 8.20 -1.72 -8.57
N GLY A 109 8.07 -2.49 -9.66
CA GLY A 109 8.02 -1.98 -11.03
C GLY A 109 6.71 -2.35 -11.72
N LEU A 110 5.84 -1.38 -11.96
CA LEU A 110 4.60 -1.58 -12.73
C LEU A 110 4.84 -1.24 -14.20
N LYS A 111 4.67 -2.24 -15.07
CA LYS A 111 4.86 -2.12 -16.53
C LYS A 111 3.54 -1.80 -17.24
N GLY A 112 3.64 -1.28 -18.47
CA GLY A 112 2.47 -0.97 -19.29
C GLY A 112 1.70 0.27 -18.83
N VAL A 113 2.34 1.15 -18.05
CA VAL A 113 1.67 2.33 -17.50
C VAL A 113 1.61 3.42 -18.58
N LEU A 114 0.38 3.82 -18.94
CA LEU A 114 0.10 4.88 -19.90
C LEU A 114 -0.31 6.18 -19.20
N VAL A 115 -0.33 7.28 -19.95
CA VAL A 115 -0.85 8.57 -19.47
C VAL A 115 -1.96 9.03 -20.40
N GLY A 116 -3.13 9.32 -19.85
CA GLY A 116 -4.31 9.72 -20.63
C GLY A 116 -5.48 10.14 -19.76
N GLU A 117 -6.68 9.96 -20.28
CA GLU A 117 -7.93 10.24 -19.57
C GLU A 117 -8.45 9.01 -18.81
N VAL A 118 -8.93 9.23 -17.60
CA VAL A 118 -9.59 8.23 -16.76
C VAL A 118 -10.99 8.74 -16.41
N TRP A 119 -12.00 8.14 -17.03
CA TRP A 119 -13.40 8.46 -16.78
C TRP A 119 -14.02 7.41 -15.86
N LEU A 120 -14.53 7.86 -14.70
CA LEU A 120 -15.35 7.02 -13.85
C LEU A 120 -16.82 7.18 -14.24
N CYS A 121 -17.39 6.14 -14.84
CA CYS A 121 -18.80 6.10 -15.18
C CYS A 121 -19.57 5.39 -14.05
N SER A 122 -20.52 6.08 -13.42
CA SER A 122 -21.43 5.49 -12.43
C SER A 122 -22.75 5.05 -13.08
N GLY A 123 -23.30 3.91 -12.66
CA GLY A 123 -24.62 3.44 -13.09
C GLY A 123 -25.12 2.26 -12.24
N GLN A 124 -26.17 1.57 -12.69
CA GLN A 124 -26.79 0.47 -11.94
C GLN A 124 -25.85 -0.74 -11.79
N SER A 125 -26.09 -1.53 -10.74
CA SER A 125 -25.21 -2.59 -10.24
C SER A 125 -24.72 -3.53 -11.34
N ASN A 126 -23.39 -3.67 -11.48
CA ASN A 126 -22.64 -4.55 -12.41
C ASN A 126 -22.11 -3.90 -13.72
N MET A 127 -21.53 -2.69 -13.63
CA MET A 127 -20.89 -2.01 -14.77
C MET A 127 -19.38 -2.23 -14.91
N VAL A 128 -18.77 -3.18 -14.19
CA VAL A 128 -17.36 -3.51 -14.40
C VAL A 128 -17.23 -4.24 -15.74
N TRP A 129 -16.95 -3.47 -16.79
CA TRP A 129 -16.80 -3.95 -18.16
C TRP A 129 -15.70 -3.18 -18.87
N THR A 130 -14.97 -3.86 -19.73
CA THR A 130 -14.08 -3.17 -20.69
C THR A 130 -14.95 -2.42 -21.70
N ALA A 131 -14.65 -1.15 -21.98
CA ALA A 131 -15.43 -0.33 -22.93
C ALA A 131 -15.56 -0.98 -24.32
N GLY A 132 -14.50 -1.64 -24.82
CA GLY A 132 -14.55 -2.38 -26.08
C GLY A 132 -15.47 -3.62 -26.09
N LYS A 133 -15.99 -4.04 -24.94
CA LYS A 133 -16.91 -5.18 -24.77
C LYS A 133 -18.33 -4.75 -24.35
N SER A 134 -18.62 -3.46 -24.31
CA SER A 134 -19.94 -2.94 -23.94
C SER A 134 -20.78 -2.60 -25.18
N MET A 135 -22.01 -2.12 -24.97
CA MET A 135 -22.88 -1.62 -26.03
C MET A 135 -22.28 -0.42 -26.79
N CYS A 136 -21.32 0.30 -26.20
CA CYS A 136 -20.61 1.41 -26.84
C CYS A 136 -19.26 1.00 -27.43
N SER A 137 -19.04 -0.29 -27.73
CA SER A 137 -17.79 -0.81 -28.28
C SER A 137 -17.33 -0.13 -29.57
N GLU A 138 -18.25 0.27 -30.45
CA GLU A 138 -17.89 0.97 -31.70
C GLU A 138 -17.33 2.37 -31.43
N LEU A 139 -17.97 3.12 -30.54
CA LEU A 139 -17.48 4.41 -30.08
C LEU A 139 -16.11 4.27 -29.40
N ALA A 140 -15.93 3.23 -28.59
CA ALA A 140 -14.64 2.94 -27.94
C ALA A 140 -13.53 2.67 -28.97
N LYS A 141 -13.82 1.96 -30.07
CA LYS A 141 -12.85 1.75 -31.16
C LYS A 141 -12.51 3.04 -31.92
N GLN A 142 -13.52 3.89 -32.16
CA GLN A 142 -13.31 5.18 -32.80
C GLN A 142 -12.41 6.08 -31.96
N LEU A 143 -12.66 6.17 -30.66
CA LEU A 143 -11.82 6.92 -29.72
C LEU A 143 -10.40 6.35 -29.66
N ALA A 144 -10.24 5.02 -29.57
CA ALA A 144 -8.93 4.38 -29.52
C ALA A 144 -8.09 4.58 -30.80
N SER A 145 -8.75 4.69 -31.95
CA SER A 145 -8.09 4.91 -33.26
C SER A 145 -7.89 6.39 -33.62
N SER A 146 -8.48 7.32 -32.86
CA SER A 146 -8.36 8.76 -33.09
C SER A 146 -6.90 9.22 -32.96
N LYS A 147 -6.42 10.02 -33.92
CA LYS A 147 -5.07 10.59 -33.88
C LYS A 147 -5.02 11.96 -33.19
N GLU A 148 -6.17 12.61 -33.04
CA GLU A 148 -6.28 13.96 -32.50
C GLU A 148 -6.47 13.97 -30.97
N ASP A 149 -6.98 12.89 -30.40
CA ASP A 149 -7.32 12.78 -28.96
C ASP A 149 -6.17 12.18 -28.11
N VAL A 150 -4.91 12.52 -28.41
CA VAL A 150 -3.75 12.21 -27.55
C VAL A 150 -3.37 13.43 -26.75
#